data_AF-A0A734SPY4-F1
#
_entry.id   AF-A0A734SPY4-F1
#
_cell.length_a   1.000
_cell.length_b   1.000
_cell.length_c   1.000
_cell.angle_alpha   90.00
_cell.angle_beta   90.00
_cell.angle_gamma   90.00
#
_symmetry.space_group_name_H-M   'P 1'
#
loop_
_entity.id
_entity.type
_entity.pdbx_description
1 polymer ?
#
loop_
_entity_poly.entity_id
_entity_poly.type
_entity_poly.pdbx_seq_one_letter_code
_entity_poly.pdbx_strand_id
1 'polypeptide(L)'
;MGSKGANKSFDYNLIKILDAVILSGNAAMAAKKLGITPAAVSLALKRLQSYYPEELFSRGKGGLIPTAKAVDIHQNFSQVMKLV
;
A
#
# COMPACT_ATOMS: atom_id res chain seq x y z
N MET A 1 23.56 4.35 25.53
CA MET A 1 22.16 4.49 25.99
C MET A 1 21.23 4.25 24.81
N GLY A 2 20.21 3.41 24.98
CA GLY A 2 18.98 3.48 24.18
C GLY A 2 18.89 2.56 22.97
N SER A 3 18.62 1.29 23.22
CA SER A 3 18.18 0.27 22.27
C SER A 3 17.13 0.74 21.25
N LYS A 4 17.23 0.24 20.00
CA LYS A 4 16.07 -0.40 19.34
C LYS A 4 16.54 -1.25 18.17
N GLY A 5 16.64 -2.55 18.42
CA GLY A 5 16.80 -3.56 17.39
C GLY A 5 15.69 -3.40 16.36
N ALA A 6 16.11 -3.43 15.08
CA ALA A 6 15.24 -3.47 13.92
C ALA A 6 14.47 -4.79 13.92
N ASN A 7 13.41 -4.86 14.71
CA ASN A 7 12.37 -5.85 14.51
C ASN A 7 11.63 -5.40 13.25
N LYS A 8 11.99 -5.97 12.10
CA LYS A 8 11.41 -5.67 10.78
C LYS A 8 10.00 -6.27 10.71
N SER A 9 9.17 -5.88 11.67
CA SER A 9 7.75 -6.22 11.72
C SER A 9 7.11 -5.68 10.45
N PHE A 10 6.30 -6.49 9.80
CA PHE A 10 5.60 -6.07 8.59
C PHE A 10 4.80 -4.81 8.89
N ASP A 11 5.10 -3.72 8.18
CA ASP A 11 4.44 -2.44 8.40
C ASP A 11 3.01 -2.54 7.86
N TYR A 12 2.05 -2.85 8.74
CA TYR A 12 0.63 -2.97 8.39
C TYR A 12 0.06 -1.68 7.76
N ASN A 13 0.75 -0.54 7.92
CA ASN A 13 0.38 0.68 7.22
C ASN A 13 0.48 0.53 5.69
N LEU A 14 1.33 -0.36 5.18
CA LEU A 14 1.44 -0.67 3.75
C LEU A 14 0.12 -1.20 3.18
N ILE A 15 -0.63 -1.99 3.96
CA ILE A 15 -1.91 -2.55 3.55
C ILE A 15 -3.00 -1.47 3.51
N LYS A 16 -3.02 -0.57 4.49
CA LYS A 16 -3.93 0.58 4.49
C LYS A 16 -3.69 1.50 3.30
N ILE A 17 -2.43 1.69 2.93
CA ILE A 17 -2.05 2.48 1.75
C ILE A 17 -2.44 1.76 0.47
N LEU A 18 -2.22 0.44 0.37
CA LEU A 18 -2.67 -0.36 -0.76
C LEU A 18 -4.18 -0.23 -0.97
N ASP A 19 -4.99 -0.45 0.06
CA ASP A 19 -6.45 -0.32 0.03
C ASP A 19 -6.88 1.09 -0.42
N ALA A 20 -6.31 2.13 0.19
CA ALA A 20 -6.65 3.51 -0.16
C ALA A 20 -6.32 3.84 -1.63
N VAL A 21 -5.20 3.34 -2.17
CA VAL A 21 -4.80 3.57 -3.56
C VAL A 21 -5.66 2.78 -4.54
N ILE A 22 -6.02 1.54 -4.22
CA ILE A 22 -6.95 0.74 -5.03
C ILE A 22 -8.31 1.43 -5.10
N LEU A 23 -8.84 1.89 -3.97
CA LEU A 23 -10.16 2.55 -3.90
C LEU A 23 -10.18 3.93 -4.56
N SER A 24 -9.06 4.66 -4.56
CA SER A 24 -8.98 6.00 -5.13
C SER A 24 -8.50 6.04 -6.59
N GLY A 25 -7.79 5.02 -7.06
CA GLY A 25 -7.08 5.01 -8.35
C GLY A 25 -5.97 6.09 -8.46
N ASN A 26 -5.67 6.81 -7.37
CA ASN A 26 -4.81 7.98 -7.38
C ASN A 26 -4.07 8.18 -6.05
N ALA A 27 -2.74 8.24 -6.11
CA ALA A 27 -1.88 8.39 -4.94
C ALA A 27 -2.13 9.70 -4.17
N ALA A 28 -2.44 10.81 -4.86
CA ALA A 28 -2.73 12.08 -4.21
C ALA A 28 -4.08 12.06 -3.47
N MET A 29 -5.10 11.41 -4.06
CA MET A 29 -6.38 11.23 -3.37
C MET A 29 -6.27 10.25 -2.20
N ALA A 30 -5.49 9.18 -2.35
CA ALA A 30 -5.20 8.25 -1.25
C ALA A 30 -4.49 8.96 -0.10
N ALA A 31 -3.48 9.79 -0.41
CA ALA A 31 -2.75 10.60 0.57
C ALA A 31 -3.70 11.53 1.34
N LYS A 32 -4.59 12.24 0.64
CA LYS A 32 -5.61 13.10 1.26
C LYS A 32 -6.54 12.31 2.19
N LYS A 33 -7.00 11.12 1.77
CA LYS A 33 -7.89 10.26 2.58
C LYS A 33 -7.20 9.71 3.83
N LEU A 34 -5.90 9.43 3.73
CA LEU A 34 -5.09 8.88 4.83
C LEU A 34 -4.44 9.95 5.72
N GLY A 35 -4.57 11.25 5.39
CA GLY A 35 -3.94 12.33 6.15
C GLY A 35 -2.41 12.34 6.07
N ILE A 36 -1.84 11.82 4.98
CA ILE A 36 -0.38 11.74 4.76
C ILE A 36 0.01 12.47 3.46
N THR A 37 1.31 12.56 3.19
CA THR A 37 1.81 13.17 1.94
C THR A 37 1.77 12.19 0.77
N PRO A 38 1.59 12.66 -0.49
CA PRO A 38 1.69 11.80 -1.68
C PRO A 38 3.06 11.12 -1.82
N ALA A 39 4.13 11.74 -1.29
CA ALA A 39 5.47 11.15 -1.24
C ALA A 39 5.52 9.94 -0.28
N ALA A 40 4.85 10.02 0.88
CA ALA A 40 4.73 8.90 1.81
C ALA A 40 3.97 7.73 1.18
N VAL A 41 2.89 8.00 0.44
CA VAL A 41 2.16 6.97 -0.35
C VAL A 41 3.09 6.32 -1.36
N SER A 42 3.83 7.11 -2.14
CA SER A 42 4.75 6.58 -3.16
C SER A 42 5.85 5.71 -2.55
N LEU A 43 6.42 6.14 -1.41
CA LEU A 43 7.44 5.38 -0.69
C LEU A 43 6.87 4.06 -0.14
N ALA A 44 5.67 4.08 0.41
CA ALA A 44 4.99 2.88 0.88
C ALA A 44 4.68 1.90 -0.27
N LEU A 45 4.18 2.39 -1.41
CA LEU A 45 3.96 1.54 -2.59
C LEU A 45 5.27 0.94 -3.10
N LYS A 46 6.37 1.70 -3.12
CA LYS A 46 7.69 1.18 -3.50
C LYS A 46 8.20 0.11 -2.52
N ARG A 47 7.97 0.31 -1.21
CA ARG A 47 8.29 -0.70 -0.19
C ARG A 47 7.44 -1.94 -0.39
N LEU A 48 6.13 -1.80 -0.59
CA LEU A 48 5.22 -2.91 -0.85
C LEU A 48 5.65 -3.69 -2.10
N GLN A 49 5.96 -2.98 -3.19
CA GLN A 49 6.49 -3.57 -4.42
C GLN A 49 7.77 -4.36 -4.19
N SER A 50 8.64 -3.99 -3.24
CA SER A 50 9.87 -4.74 -2.98
C SER A 50 9.65 -6.13 -2.34
N TYR A 51 8.45 -6.43 -1.86
CA TYR A 51 8.09 -7.75 -1.34
C TYR A 51 7.56 -8.70 -2.42
N TYR A 52 7.27 -8.20 -3.64
CA TYR A 52 6.66 -8.98 -4.71
C TYR A 52 7.46 -8.84 -6.01
N PRO A 53 7.71 -9.94 -6.73
CA PRO A 53 8.43 -9.88 -8.00
C PRO A 53 7.58 -9.31 -9.14
N GLU A 54 6.25 -9.44 -9.07
CA GLU A 54 5.32 -8.85 -10.05
C GLU A 54 4.99 -7.39 -9.74
N GLU A 55 4.78 -6.55 -10.77
CA GLU A 55 4.26 -5.20 -10.58
C GLU A 55 2.86 -5.22 -9.94
N LEU A 56 2.68 -4.38 -8.92
CA LEU A 56 1.40 -4.23 -8.21
C LEU A 56 0.52 -3.14 -8.82
N PHE A 57 1.13 -2.14 -9.46
CA PHE A 57 0.42 -1.03 -10.06
C PHE A 57 1.03 -0.64 -11.40
N SER A 58 0.16 -0.42 -12.39
CA SER A 58 0.53 0.16 -13.68
C SER A 58 0.05 1.61 -13.78
N ARG A 59 0.69 2.38 -14.67
CA ARG A 59 0.27 3.76 -14.98
C ARG A 59 -0.73 3.75 -16.13
N GLY A 60 -1.91 4.31 -15.90
CA GLY A 60 -2.94 4.48 -16.92
C GLY A 60 -3.37 5.94 -17.09
N LYS A 61 -4.28 6.18 -18.05
CA LYS A 61 -4.82 7.52 -18.34
C LYS A 61 -5.50 8.20 -17.14
N GLY A 62 -5.97 7.43 -16.16
CA GLY A 62 -6.63 7.91 -14.93
C GLY A 62 -5.79 7.90 -13.67
N GLY A 63 -4.51 7.51 -13.73
CA GLY A 63 -3.63 7.40 -12.57
C GLY A 63 -3.04 6.00 -12.37
N LEU A 64 -3.19 5.46 -11.16
CA LEU A 64 -2.68 4.15 -10.75
C LEU A 64 -3.76 3.09 -10.97
N ILE A 65 -3.45 2.08 -11.79
CA ILE A 65 -4.32 0.93 -12.02
C ILE A 65 -3.72 -0.26 -11.27
N PRO A 66 -4.46 -0.89 -10.34
CA PRO A 66 -3.96 -2.09 -9.67
C PRO A 66 -3.88 -3.27 -10.64
N THR A 67 -2.84 -4.07 -10.51
CA THR A 67 -2.74 -5.35 -11.23
C THR A 67 -3.58 -6.42 -10.54
N ALA A 68 -3.79 -7.56 -11.20
CA ALA A 68 -4.46 -8.72 -10.59
C ALA A 68 -3.82 -9.08 -9.25
N LYS A 69 -2.49 -9.06 -9.17
CA LYS A 69 -1.75 -9.34 -7.94
C LYS A 69 -2.07 -8.36 -6.81
N ALA A 70 -2.16 -7.07 -7.09
CA ALA A 70 -2.52 -6.08 -6.08
C ALA A 70 -3.96 -6.27 -5.56
N VAL A 71 -4.88 -6.66 -6.44
CA VAL A 71 -6.26 -7.00 -6.06
C VAL A 71 -6.28 -8.25 -5.19
N ASP A 72 -5.54 -9.30 -5.54
CA ASP A 72 -5.46 -10.53 -4.75
C ASP A 72 -4.91 -10.26 -3.34
N ILE A 73 -3.83 -9.48 -3.25
CA ILE A 73 -3.25 -9.04 -1.98
C ILE A 73 -4.32 -8.30 -1.16
N HIS A 74 -5.00 -7.32 -1.77
CA HIS A 74 -6.05 -6.56 -1.11
C HIS A 74 -7.18 -7.44 -0.57
N GLN A 75 -7.65 -8.41 -1.34
CA GLN A 75 -8.70 -9.33 -0.91
C GLN A 75 -8.26 -10.20 0.28
N ASN A 76 -7.06 -10.77 0.19
CA ASN A 76 -6.50 -11.62 1.26
C ASN A 76 -6.38 -10.84 2.58
N PHE A 77 -5.94 -9.58 2.53
CA PHE A 77 -5.80 -8.76 3.73
C PHE A 77 -7.12 -8.13 4.21
N SER A 78 -8.05 -7.82 3.31
CA SER A 78 -9.38 -7.31 3.68
C SER A 78 -10.13 -8.33 4.54
N GLN A 79 -9.98 -9.62 4.27
CA GLN A 79 -10.53 -10.68 5.10
C GLN A 79 -9.94 -10.67 6.51
N VAL A 80 -8.62 -10.52 6.64
CA VAL A 80 -7.93 -10.49 7.95
C VAL A 80 -8.31 -9.24 8.75
N MET A 81 -8.41 -8.08 8.11
CA MET A 81 -8.79 -6.82 8.77
C MET A 81 -10.25 -6.79 9.25
N LYS A 82 -11.12 -7.66 8.72
CA LYS A 82 -12.50 -7.81 9.23
C LYS A 82 -12.61 -8.66 10.49
N LEU A 83 -11.55 -9.39 10.85
CA LEU A 83 -11.53 -10.34 11.96
C LEU A 83 -10.96 -9.77 13.25
N VAL A 84 -10.53 -8.50 13.25
CA VAL A 84 -9.94 -7.78 14.39
C VAL A 84 -10.78 -6.55 14.68
#